data_AF-A0A538PY05-F1
#
_entry.id   AF-A0A538PY05-F1
#
_cell.length_a   1.000
_cell.length_b   1.000
_cell.length_c   1.000
_cell.angle_alpha   90.00
_cell.angle_beta   90.00
_cell.angle_gamma   90.00
#
_symmetry.space_group_name_H-M   'P 1'
#
loop_
_entity.id
_entity.type
_entity.pdbx_description
1 polymer ?
#
loop_
_entity_poly.entity_id
_entity_poly.type
_entity_poly.pdbx_seq_one_letter_code
_entity_poly.pdbx_strand_id
1 'polypeptide(L)'
;MTVNKPGADRSAKRRSEPEQLVLFKKRGGKRRGAGRPPKGKRSGSPHKERPFLHERYPVHVVLRVIGAVGNLRRRCVYQAIREATLTTARRENFRIVHLSIQRNHVHLLVEADDKKALASGMQGFQISAAKHLNAAISKGKPGPRRRGIVFPDRYHAEIITSPRQARHALNYVLSNWRKHKEDRKAPMSSWKIDWFSSAVMFPGWAEYGEEAFLWRGRETYEPLLVYQPKTWLLRVGWMRGGPPISYREVPSAKQVIDEGDDRTK
;
A
#
# COMPACT_ATOMS: atom_id res chain seq x y z
N MET A 1 -58.67 -83.16 29.45
CA MET A 1 -57.49 -83.23 28.57
C MET A 1 -57.64 -82.19 27.46
N THR A 2 -56.91 -81.08 27.51
CA THR A 2 -56.90 -80.11 26.40
C THR A 2 -55.63 -79.27 26.37
N VAL A 3 -54.74 -79.65 25.45
CA VAL A 3 -53.99 -78.84 24.47
C VAL A 3 -53.14 -77.65 24.96
N ASN A 4 -51.81 -77.81 24.85
CA ASN A 4 -50.82 -76.73 24.82
C ASN A 4 -51.05 -75.80 23.60
N LYS A 5 -51.03 -74.47 23.81
CA LYS A 5 -50.90 -73.46 22.75
C LYS A 5 -49.49 -72.86 22.72
N PRO A 6 -48.96 -72.50 21.53
CA PRO A 6 -47.56 -72.13 21.34
C PRO A 6 -47.27 -70.68 21.73
N GLY A 7 -46.00 -70.42 22.05
CA GLY A 7 -45.49 -69.15 22.58
C GLY A 7 -45.65 -67.96 21.63
N ALA A 8 -45.92 -66.79 22.21
CA ALA A 8 -45.95 -65.52 21.51
C ALA A 8 -44.52 -65.03 21.24
N ASP A 9 -44.21 -64.86 19.95
CA ASP A 9 -42.98 -64.29 19.43
C ASP A 9 -42.83 -62.82 19.87
N ARG A 10 -41.70 -62.48 20.50
CA ARG A 10 -41.44 -61.10 20.96
C ARG A 10 -40.99 -60.26 19.77
N SER A 11 -41.90 -59.49 19.18
CA SER A 11 -41.54 -58.54 18.13
C SER A 11 -40.50 -57.53 18.64
N ALA A 12 -39.29 -57.55 18.07
CA ALA A 12 -38.25 -56.57 18.37
C ALA A 12 -38.71 -55.16 17.98
N LYS A 13 -38.66 -54.20 18.91
CA LYS A 13 -38.88 -52.77 18.63
C LYS A 13 -37.89 -52.31 17.54
N ARG A 14 -38.40 -51.92 16.37
CA ARG A 14 -37.60 -51.24 15.34
C ARG A 14 -36.97 -49.99 15.95
N ARG A 15 -35.64 -49.88 15.90
CA ARG A 15 -34.92 -48.65 16.23
C ARG A 15 -35.36 -47.55 15.26
N SER A 16 -35.67 -46.37 15.77
CA SER A 16 -35.94 -45.19 14.94
C SER A 16 -34.75 -44.94 14.01
N GLU A 17 -35.01 -44.78 12.71
CA GLU A 17 -33.96 -44.38 11.77
C GLU A 17 -33.33 -43.06 12.21
N PRO A 18 -32.01 -42.89 12.06
CA PRO A 18 -31.36 -41.63 12.40
C PRO A 18 -31.83 -40.53 11.43
N GLU A 19 -32.54 -39.53 11.95
CA GLU A 19 -32.85 -38.32 11.20
C GLU A 19 -31.55 -37.57 10.86
N GLN A 20 -31.28 -37.43 9.57
CA GLN A 20 -30.13 -36.68 9.08
C GLN A 20 -30.33 -35.18 9.36
N LEU A 21 -29.52 -34.62 10.26
CA LEU A 21 -29.48 -33.17 10.49
C LEU A 21 -29.10 -32.44 9.20
N VAL A 22 -29.79 -31.32 8.93
CA VAL A 22 -29.51 -30.47 7.77
C VAL A 22 -28.08 -29.93 7.88
N LEU A 23 -27.16 -30.44 7.04
CA LEU A 23 -25.73 -30.15 7.10
C LEU A 23 -25.39 -28.65 6.92
N PHE A 24 -26.30 -27.89 6.31
CA PHE A 24 -26.09 -26.48 5.98
C PHE A 24 -27.29 -25.63 6.43
N LYS A 25 -27.15 -24.95 7.58
CA LYS A 25 -28.06 -23.84 7.92
C LYS A 25 -27.97 -22.78 6.82
N LYS A 26 -29.12 -22.34 6.27
CA LYS A 26 -29.16 -21.21 5.31
C LYS A 26 -28.49 -20.00 5.97
N ARG A 27 -27.29 -19.62 5.49
CA ARG A 27 -26.56 -18.45 6.00
C ARG A 27 -27.42 -17.21 5.75
N GLY A 28 -27.54 -16.36 6.77
CA GLY A 28 -28.45 -15.22 6.79
C GLY A 28 -28.42 -14.38 5.51
N GLY A 29 -29.61 -14.10 4.96
CA GLY A 29 -29.78 -13.41 3.69
C GLY A 29 -29.28 -11.97 3.67
N LYS A 30 -29.30 -11.37 2.47
CA LYS A 30 -28.89 -9.98 2.24
C LYS A 30 -29.78 -9.02 3.03
N ARG A 31 -29.26 -8.51 4.14
CA ARG A 31 -29.87 -7.43 4.95
C ARG A 31 -28.82 -6.34 5.22
N ARG A 32 -29.27 -5.12 5.55
CA ARG A 32 -28.37 -4.05 6.00
C ARG A 32 -27.60 -4.54 7.24
N GLY A 33 -26.28 -4.50 7.19
CA GLY A 33 -25.41 -5.06 8.24
C GLY A 33 -25.14 -6.58 8.15
N ALA A 34 -25.53 -7.25 7.06
CA ALA A 34 -25.17 -8.64 6.81
C ALA A 34 -23.67 -8.79 6.47
N GLY A 35 -23.08 -9.90 6.92
CA GLY A 35 -21.67 -10.21 6.74
C GLY A 35 -20.88 -10.19 8.04
N ARG A 36 -19.59 -10.53 7.97
CA ARG A 36 -18.72 -10.49 9.14
C ARG A 36 -18.47 -9.03 9.53
N PRO A 37 -18.78 -8.60 10.77
CA PRO A 37 -18.46 -7.26 11.22
C PRO A 37 -16.94 -7.00 11.11
N PRO A 38 -16.54 -5.75 10.80
CA PRO A 38 -15.13 -5.43 10.65
C PRO A 38 -14.37 -5.71 11.95
N LYS A 39 -13.12 -6.17 11.85
CA LYS A 39 -12.26 -6.43 13.03
C LYS A 39 -11.84 -5.15 13.79
N GLY A 40 -12.27 -3.98 13.34
CA GLY A 40 -12.00 -2.69 13.97
C GLY A 40 -12.90 -1.58 13.42
N LYS A 41 -12.58 -0.32 13.72
CA LYS A 41 -13.38 0.86 13.30
C LYS A 41 -13.54 1.01 11.79
N ARG A 42 -12.72 0.33 10.98
CA ARG A 42 -12.80 0.31 9.52
C ARG A 42 -12.75 -1.14 9.02
N SER A 43 -13.48 -1.43 7.94
CA SER A 43 -13.35 -2.69 7.21
C SER A 43 -11.96 -2.78 6.60
N GLY A 44 -11.31 -3.94 6.77
CA GLY A 44 -10.05 -4.21 6.08
C GLY A 44 -10.25 -4.40 4.58
N SER A 45 -9.15 -4.33 3.82
CA SER A 45 -9.18 -4.54 2.37
C SER A 45 -9.78 -5.92 2.02
N PRO A 46 -10.78 -5.99 1.13
CA PRO A 46 -11.44 -7.25 0.78
C PRO A 46 -10.46 -8.25 0.14
N HIS A 47 -10.71 -9.54 0.34
CA HIS A 47 -9.95 -10.61 -0.32
C HIS A 47 -10.41 -10.73 -1.78
N LYS A 48 -9.82 -9.92 -2.65
CA LYS A 48 -9.97 -10.05 -4.10
C LYS A 48 -8.78 -10.79 -4.68
N GLU A 49 -9.02 -11.60 -5.70
CA GLU A 49 -7.93 -12.14 -6.49
C GLU A 49 -7.13 -10.99 -7.11
N ARG A 50 -5.80 -11.06 -7.03
CA ARG A 50 -4.94 -10.05 -7.65
C ARG A 50 -4.95 -10.25 -9.17
N PRO A 51 -5.11 -9.17 -9.96
CA PRO A 51 -5.03 -9.26 -11.42
C PRO A 51 -3.69 -9.85 -11.86
N PHE A 52 -3.67 -10.36 -13.09
CA PHE A 52 -2.44 -10.80 -13.74
C PHE A 52 -1.43 -9.64 -13.79
N LEU A 53 -0.17 -9.94 -13.49
CA LEU A 53 0.94 -8.98 -13.53
C LEU A 53 2.00 -9.51 -14.47
N HIS A 54 2.35 -8.70 -15.46
CA HIS A 54 3.47 -8.92 -16.36
C HIS A 54 4.62 -7.98 -15.95
N GLU A 55 5.86 -8.46 -16.02
CA GLU A 55 7.08 -7.71 -15.70
C GLU A 55 7.20 -6.30 -16.31
N ARG A 56 6.53 -6.04 -17.44
CA ARG A 56 6.56 -4.74 -18.14
C ARG A 56 5.71 -3.67 -17.46
N TYR A 57 4.80 -4.07 -16.56
CA TYR A 57 3.89 -3.16 -15.90
C TYR A 57 4.34 -2.87 -14.47
N PRO A 58 4.66 -1.60 -14.15
CA PRO A 58 4.93 -1.18 -12.79
C PRO A 58 3.62 -1.13 -11.99
N VAL A 59 3.74 -1.13 -10.66
CA VAL A 59 2.61 -1.19 -9.75
C VAL A 59 2.69 -0.05 -8.74
N HIS A 60 1.60 0.71 -8.60
CA HIS A 60 1.42 1.65 -7.50
C HIS A 60 0.84 0.91 -6.29
N VAL A 61 1.54 1.00 -5.16
CA VAL A 61 1.18 0.30 -3.93
C VAL A 61 0.94 1.30 -2.80
N VAL A 62 -0.10 1.05 -2.00
CA VAL A 62 -0.41 1.84 -0.80
C VAL A 62 -0.49 0.94 0.42
N LEU A 63 0.28 1.28 1.45
CA LEU A 63 0.32 0.61 2.75
C LEU A 63 -0.24 1.51 3.83
N ARG A 64 -1.33 1.10 4.48
CA ARG A 64 -1.85 1.80 5.65
C ARG A 64 -1.16 1.33 6.91
N VAL A 65 -0.86 2.27 7.81
CA VAL A 65 -0.27 1.98 9.12
C VAL A 65 -1.29 2.24 10.22
N ILE A 66 -1.29 1.38 11.25
CA ILE A 66 -2.16 1.56 12.41
C ILE A 66 -1.83 2.84 13.19
N GLY A 67 -2.85 3.39 13.86
CA GLY A 67 -2.69 4.60 14.67
C GLY A 67 -1.67 4.48 15.81
N ALA A 68 -1.41 3.28 16.33
CA ALA A 68 -0.46 3.06 17.43
C ALA A 68 1.00 3.41 17.07
N VAL A 69 1.34 3.45 15.77
CA VAL A 69 2.67 3.90 15.33
C VAL A 69 2.76 5.43 15.38
N GLY A 70 1.63 6.15 15.32
CA GLY A 70 1.57 7.59 15.28
C GLY A 70 1.91 8.17 13.89
N ASN A 71 2.39 9.41 13.87
CA ASN A 71 2.80 10.08 12.62
C ASN A 71 4.05 9.40 12.01
N LEU A 72 4.00 9.01 10.74
CA LEU A 72 5.17 8.42 10.07
C LEU A 72 6.20 9.45 9.60
N ARG A 73 5.81 10.73 9.48
CA ARG A 73 6.71 11.82 9.07
C ARG A 73 7.53 12.34 10.26
N ARG A 74 8.29 11.44 10.89
CA ARG A 74 9.26 11.71 11.96
C ARG A 74 10.59 11.08 11.60
N ARG A 75 11.71 11.69 12.00
CA ARG A 75 13.07 11.23 11.65
C ARG A 75 13.33 9.77 12.01
N CYS A 76 12.97 9.33 13.22
CA CYS A 76 13.18 7.94 13.64
C CYS A 76 12.35 6.93 12.83
N VAL A 77 11.15 7.32 12.40
CA VAL A 77 10.27 6.48 11.58
C VAL A 77 10.76 6.44 10.13
N TYR A 78 11.21 7.57 9.59
CA TYR A 78 11.89 7.61 8.30
C TYR A 78 13.07 6.64 8.26
N GLN A 79 13.95 6.70 9.27
CA GLN A 79 15.09 5.79 9.35
C GLN A 79 14.66 4.33 9.44
N ALA A 80 13.62 4.02 10.23
CA ALA A 80 13.07 2.67 10.29
C ALA A 80 12.53 2.16 8.94
N ILE A 81 11.92 3.02 8.13
CA ILE A 81 11.45 2.67 6.79
C ILE A 81 12.62 2.52 5.82
N ARG A 82 13.66 3.38 5.93
CA ARG A 82 14.89 3.26 5.16
C ARG A 82 15.59 1.90 5.38
N GLU A 83 15.71 1.44 6.62
CA GLU A 83 16.25 0.10 6.91
C GLU A 83 15.45 -1.02 6.24
N ALA A 84 14.14 -0.86 6.11
CA ALA A 84 13.30 -1.81 5.40
C ALA A 84 13.51 -1.79 3.88
N THR A 85 13.86 -0.64 3.28
CA THR A 85 14.21 -0.60 1.85
C THR A 85 15.54 -1.30 1.59
N LEU A 86 16.52 -1.21 2.49
CA LEU A 86 17.79 -1.97 2.42
C LEU A 86 17.57 -3.48 2.42
N THR A 87 16.62 -3.98 3.22
CA THR A 87 16.28 -5.41 3.22
C THR A 87 15.72 -5.86 1.86
N THR A 88 14.96 -4.98 1.23
CA THR A 88 14.26 -5.26 -0.03
C THR A 88 15.19 -5.19 -1.23
N ALA A 89 16.22 -4.34 -1.15
CA ALA A 89 17.25 -4.16 -2.16
C ALA A 89 18.03 -5.43 -2.54
N ARG A 90 18.06 -6.43 -1.65
CA ARG A 90 18.72 -7.71 -1.93
C ARG A 90 17.96 -8.63 -2.90
N ARG A 91 16.80 -8.20 -3.41
CA ARG A 91 15.96 -8.99 -4.32
C ARG A 91 16.19 -8.58 -5.77
N GLU A 92 16.33 -9.56 -6.66
CA GLU A 92 16.54 -9.31 -8.09
C GLU A 92 15.21 -9.15 -8.86
N ASN A 93 14.21 -9.95 -8.47
CA ASN A 93 12.88 -10.04 -9.10
C ASN A 93 11.85 -9.02 -8.60
N PHE A 94 12.25 -8.13 -7.69
CA PHE A 94 11.38 -7.12 -7.10
C PHE A 94 12.20 -5.88 -6.74
N ARG A 95 11.72 -4.69 -7.09
CA ARG A 95 12.38 -3.43 -6.71
C ARG A 95 11.40 -2.33 -6.38
N ILE A 96 11.79 -1.48 -5.43
CA ILE A 96 11.10 -0.23 -5.11
C ILE A 96 11.76 0.86 -5.95
N VAL A 97 11.01 1.45 -6.87
CA VAL A 97 11.49 2.53 -7.77
C VAL A 97 11.33 3.89 -7.12
N HIS A 98 10.16 4.15 -6.52
CA HIS A 98 9.93 5.35 -5.73
C HIS A 98 9.11 5.03 -4.48
N LEU A 99 9.29 5.83 -3.44
CA LEU A 99 8.59 5.70 -2.17
C LEU A 99 8.24 7.08 -1.61
N SER A 100 7.11 7.19 -0.94
CA SER A 100 6.72 8.39 -0.21
C SER A 100 6.02 8.07 1.11
N ILE A 101 6.54 8.63 2.20
CA ILE A 101 6.02 8.44 3.56
C ILE A 101 5.03 9.57 3.88
N GLN A 102 3.77 9.19 4.00
CA GLN A 102 2.69 10.10 4.40
C GLN A 102 2.41 9.96 5.90
N ARG A 103 1.52 10.78 6.46
CA ARG A 103 1.27 10.81 7.91
C ARG A 103 0.89 9.44 8.50
N ASN A 104 0.11 8.64 7.79
CA ASN A 104 -0.43 7.35 8.26
C ASN A 104 -0.39 6.22 7.22
N HIS A 105 0.27 6.45 6.09
CA HIS A 105 0.39 5.47 5.02
C HIS A 105 1.70 5.68 4.24
N VAL A 106 2.08 4.68 3.46
CA VAL A 106 3.26 4.72 2.58
C VAL A 106 2.80 4.43 1.16
N HIS A 107 3.21 5.27 0.21
CA HIS A 107 3.07 5.03 -1.22
C HIS A 107 4.36 4.46 -1.79
N LEU A 108 4.25 3.48 -2.68
CA LEU A 108 5.38 2.91 -3.40
C LEU A 108 5.04 2.80 -4.89
N LEU A 109 6.04 3.03 -5.73
CA LEU A 109 6.08 2.53 -7.11
C LEU A 109 7.06 1.38 -7.14
N VAL A 110 6.60 0.21 -7.57
CA VAL A 110 7.39 -1.02 -7.56
C VAL A 110 7.34 -1.69 -8.92
N GLU A 111 8.40 -2.43 -9.24
CA GLU A 111 8.45 -3.34 -10.37
C GLU A 111 8.71 -4.75 -9.85
N ALA A 112 8.05 -5.73 -10.47
CA ALA A 112 8.19 -7.13 -10.11
C ALA A 112 8.01 -7.99 -11.36
N ASP A 113 8.72 -9.11 -11.43
CA ASP A 113 8.70 -9.96 -12.63
C ASP A 113 7.31 -10.62 -12.82
N ASP A 114 6.66 -10.99 -11.71
CA ASP A 114 5.33 -11.59 -11.69
C ASP A 114 4.56 -11.33 -10.37
N LYS A 115 3.34 -11.89 -10.27
CA LYS A 115 2.47 -11.80 -9.08
C LYS A 115 3.09 -12.39 -7.81
N LYS A 116 3.90 -13.45 -7.91
CA LYS A 116 4.58 -14.11 -6.77
C LYS A 116 5.75 -13.25 -6.28
N ALA A 117 6.52 -12.66 -7.20
CA ALA A 117 7.58 -11.71 -6.90
C ALA A 117 7.02 -10.46 -6.21
N LEU A 118 5.93 -9.88 -6.73
CA LEU A 118 5.23 -8.77 -6.07
C LEU A 118 4.75 -9.14 -4.66
N ALA A 119 4.11 -10.31 -4.49
CA ALA A 119 3.58 -10.75 -3.21
C ALA A 119 4.69 -10.95 -2.16
N SER A 120 5.74 -11.70 -2.51
CA SER A 120 6.85 -12.02 -1.61
C SER A 120 7.74 -10.80 -1.33
N GLY A 121 8.00 -9.96 -2.34
CA GLY A 121 8.74 -8.69 -2.19
C GLY A 121 8.03 -7.72 -1.24
N MET A 122 6.73 -7.48 -1.46
CA MET A 122 5.93 -6.64 -0.57
C MET A 122 5.78 -7.22 0.84
N GLN A 123 5.71 -8.55 0.97
CA GLN A 123 5.67 -9.22 2.28
C GLN A 123 6.99 -9.02 3.03
N GLY A 124 8.13 -9.23 2.36
CA GLY A 124 9.46 -9.01 2.95
C GLY A 124 9.64 -7.57 3.42
N PHE A 125 9.28 -6.59 2.57
CA PHE A 125 9.32 -5.18 2.92
C PHE A 125 8.44 -4.87 4.14
N GLN A 126 7.18 -5.29 4.16
CA GLN A 126 6.26 -5.03 5.28
C GLN A 126 6.72 -5.68 6.58
N ILE A 127 7.27 -6.90 6.55
CA ILE A 127 7.82 -7.56 7.73
C ILE A 127 9.01 -6.77 8.27
N SER A 128 9.94 -6.40 7.41
CA SER A 128 11.12 -5.62 7.81
C SER A 128 10.70 -4.27 8.39
N ALA A 129 9.87 -3.51 7.67
CA ALA A 129 9.34 -2.23 8.12
C ALA A 129 8.60 -2.36 9.46
N ALA A 130 7.77 -3.38 9.64
CA ALA A 130 7.06 -3.59 10.90
C ALA A 130 8.03 -3.83 12.07
N LYS A 131 9.09 -4.62 11.87
CA LYS A 131 10.14 -4.85 12.88
C LYS A 131 10.84 -3.55 13.22
N HIS A 132 11.34 -2.80 12.23
CA HIS A 132 12.07 -1.55 12.46
C HIS A 132 11.19 -0.47 13.10
N LEU A 133 9.95 -0.31 12.63
CA LEU A 133 8.99 0.65 13.19
C LEU A 133 8.68 0.36 14.65
N ASN A 134 8.42 -0.90 14.98
CA ASN A 134 8.20 -1.33 16.37
C ASN A 134 9.42 -1.07 17.27
N ALA A 135 10.63 -1.24 16.74
CA ALA A 135 11.85 -0.86 17.48
C ALA A 135 11.90 0.66 17.71
N ALA A 136 11.73 1.43 16.63
CA ALA A 136 11.90 2.88 16.64
C ALA A 136 10.92 3.58 17.58
N ILE A 137 9.65 3.16 17.62
CA ILE A 137 8.63 3.78 18.49
C ILE A 137 8.70 3.34 19.96
N SER A 138 9.46 2.28 20.25
CA SER A 138 9.74 1.82 21.61
C SER A 138 11.04 2.37 22.17
N LYS A 139 11.95 2.86 21.33
CA LYS A 139 13.21 3.46 21.78
C LYS A 139 12.93 4.62 22.75
N GLY A 140 13.55 4.57 23.94
CA GLY A 140 13.41 5.60 24.97
C GLY A 140 12.10 5.56 25.76
N LYS A 141 11.27 4.51 25.61
CA LYS A 141 10.06 4.31 26.44
C LYS A 141 10.31 3.22 27.49
N PRO A 142 9.74 3.34 28.70
CA PRO A 142 9.80 2.27 29.70
C PRO A 142 9.06 1.03 29.19
N GLY A 143 9.56 -0.14 29.57
CA GLY A 143 8.98 -1.43 29.23
C GLY A 143 9.58 -2.09 27.97
N PRO A 144 9.09 -3.29 27.61
CA PRO A 144 9.66 -4.06 26.52
C PRO A 144 9.38 -3.42 25.16
N ARG A 145 10.26 -3.71 24.19
CA ARG A 145 10.03 -3.37 22.79
C ARG A 145 8.65 -3.85 22.34
N ARG A 146 7.90 -2.97 21.67
CA ARG A 146 6.58 -3.31 21.12
C ARG A 146 6.71 -4.50 20.19
N ARG A 147 5.84 -5.47 20.38
CA ARG A 147 5.60 -6.56 19.43
C ARG A 147 4.16 -6.43 18.96
N GLY A 148 3.95 -6.43 17.65
CA GLY A 148 2.59 -6.36 17.13
C GLY A 148 2.48 -5.87 15.70
N ILE A 149 1.24 -5.93 15.22
CA ILE A 149 0.85 -5.52 13.86
C ILE A 149 1.19 -4.04 13.66
N VAL A 150 1.66 -3.71 12.46
CA VAL A 150 1.93 -2.34 11.99
C VAL A 150 1.07 -2.03 10.77
N PHE A 151 1.04 -2.95 9.81
CA PHE A 151 0.17 -2.92 8.64
C PHE A 151 -1.04 -3.83 8.92
N PRO A 152 -2.24 -3.28 9.19
CA PRO A 152 -3.39 -4.08 9.59
C PRO A 152 -4.07 -4.78 8.41
N ASP A 153 -3.87 -4.24 7.21
CA ASP A 153 -4.57 -4.61 5.99
C ASP A 153 -3.59 -5.11 4.94
N ARG A 154 -4.15 -5.81 3.94
CA ARG A 154 -3.44 -6.05 2.69
C ARG A 154 -3.17 -4.71 2.00
N TYR A 155 -2.03 -4.63 1.34
CA TYR A 155 -1.69 -3.49 0.51
C TYR A 155 -2.68 -3.33 -0.65
N HIS A 156 -3.01 -2.08 -0.96
CA HIS A 156 -3.70 -1.75 -2.21
C HIS A 156 -2.68 -1.73 -3.34
N ALA A 157 -3.03 -2.28 -4.50
CA ALA A 157 -2.15 -2.34 -5.66
C ALA A 157 -2.94 -1.97 -6.92
N GLU A 158 -2.38 -1.04 -7.70
CA GLU A 158 -2.89 -0.60 -8.98
C GLU A 158 -1.81 -0.84 -10.04
N ILE A 159 -2.13 -1.63 -11.07
CA ILE A 159 -1.21 -1.90 -12.17
C ILE A 159 -1.23 -0.69 -13.11
N ILE A 160 -0.05 -0.19 -13.43
CA ILE A 160 0.12 0.95 -14.33
C ILE A 160 0.31 0.41 -15.74
N THR A 161 -0.60 0.80 -16.65
CA THR A 161 -0.67 0.23 -18.00
C THR A 161 -0.46 1.24 -19.11
N SER A 162 -0.46 2.55 -18.81
CA SER A 162 -0.32 3.61 -19.80
C SER A 162 0.68 4.69 -19.40
N PRO A 163 1.29 5.39 -20.38
CA PRO A 163 2.13 6.58 -20.16
C PRO A 163 1.50 7.64 -19.25
N ARG A 164 0.26 8.01 -19.51
CA ARG A 164 -0.48 9.00 -18.72
C ARG A 164 -0.63 8.55 -17.28
N GLN A 165 -1.02 7.28 -17.06
CA GLN A 165 -1.13 6.73 -15.71
C GLN A 165 0.24 6.69 -15.00
N ALA A 166 1.32 6.34 -15.71
CA ALA A 166 2.68 6.34 -15.15
C ALA A 166 3.12 7.73 -14.70
N ARG A 167 2.89 8.76 -15.53
CA ARG A 167 3.13 10.16 -15.18
C ARG A 167 2.36 10.56 -13.93
N HIS A 168 1.05 10.29 -13.92
CA HIS A 168 0.20 10.60 -12.77
C HIS A 168 0.65 9.90 -11.51
N ALA A 169 1.03 8.62 -11.60
CA ALA A 169 1.50 7.86 -10.44
C ALA A 169 2.84 8.38 -9.91
N LEU A 170 3.78 8.77 -10.78
CA LEU A 170 5.03 9.42 -10.39
C LEU A 170 4.77 10.75 -9.67
N ASN A 171 3.98 11.65 -10.27
CA ASN A 171 3.64 12.93 -9.64
C ASN A 171 2.89 12.70 -8.33
N TYR A 172 1.94 11.76 -8.30
CA TYR A 172 1.22 11.40 -7.08
C TYR A 172 2.21 10.96 -6.01
N VAL A 173 3.04 9.94 -6.23
CA VAL A 173 3.95 9.46 -5.18
C VAL A 173 4.91 10.55 -4.70
N LEU A 174 5.51 11.33 -5.60
CA LEU A 174 6.54 12.31 -5.24
C LEU A 174 5.97 13.62 -4.67
N SER A 175 4.76 14.02 -5.07
CA SER A 175 4.16 15.33 -4.75
C SER A 175 2.90 15.24 -3.89
N ASN A 176 2.45 14.05 -3.44
CA ASN A 176 1.23 13.90 -2.63
C ASN A 176 1.25 14.67 -1.30
N TRP A 177 2.42 14.97 -0.76
CA TRP A 177 2.55 15.82 0.43
C TRP A 177 1.90 17.21 0.25
N ARG A 178 1.88 17.76 -0.97
CA ARG A 178 1.19 19.02 -1.30
C ARG A 178 -0.32 18.88 -1.28
N LYS A 179 -0.84 17.76 -1.81
CA LYS A 179 -2.27 17.43 -1.71
C LYS A 179 -2.73 17.36 -0.26
N HIS A 180 -1.87 16.88 0.64
CA HIS A 180 -2.14 16.84 2.08
C HIS A 180 -1.74 18.10 2.85
N LYS A 181 -1.28 19.16 2.16
CA LYS A 181 -0.84 20.42 2.74
C LYS A 181 0.29 20.26 3.78
N GLU A 182 1.05 19.17 3.70
CA GLU A 182 2.19 18.93 4.59
C GLU A 182 3.35 19.89 4.25
N ASP A 183 3.43 20.29 2.99
CA ASP A 183 4.32 21.32 2.44
C ASP A 183 4.05 22.73 3.00
N ARG A 184 2.98 22.96 3.76
CA ARG A 184 2.66 24.27 4.36
C ARG A 184 3.09 24.39 5.82
N LYS A 185 3.55 23.30 6.43
CA LYS A 185 3.90 23.26 7.86
C LYS A 185 5.41 23.41 8.04
N ALA A 186 5.86 24.14 9.05
CA ALA A 186 7.29 24.17 9.38
C ALA A 186 7.79 22.78 9.83
N PRO A 187 9.03 22.38 9.49
CA PRO A 187 9.97 23.07 8.60
C PRO A 187 9.76 22.76 7.11
N MET A 188 8.77 21.92 6.77
CA MET A 188 8.47 21.49 5.39
C MET A 188 8.08 22.65 4.46
N SER A 189 7.61 23.77 5.01
CA SER A 189 7.25 24.99 4.27
C SER A 189 8.39 25.63 3.49
N SER A 190 9.66 25.40 3.86
CA SER A 190 10.80 25.90 3.10
C SER A 190 11.31 24.92 2.04
N TRP A 191 10.72 23.73 1.93
CA TRP A 191 11.23 22.67 1.07
C TRP A 191 10.63 22.76 -0.34
N LYS A 192 11.49 22.59 -1.36
CA LYS A 192 11.06 22.48 -2.76
C LYS A 192 10.48 21.08 -3.04
N ILE A 193 11.15 20.05 -2.54
CA ILE A 193 10.78 18.63 -2.68
C ILE A 193 10.51 17.97 -1.31
N ASP A 194 9.84 16.83 -1.32
CA ASP A 194 9.53 16.08 -0.10
C ASP A 194 10.69 15.18 0.35
N TRP A 195 11.41 15.57 1.41
CA TRP A 195 12.49 14.76 2.01
C TRP A 195 12.00 13.49 2.74
N PHE A 196 10.70 13.32 2.95
CA PHE A 196 10.09 12.06 3.41
C PHE A 196 9.72 11.12 2.25
N SER A 197 10.22 11.41 1.04
CA SER A 197 10.04 10.61 -0.15
C SER A 197 11.37 10.41 -0.89
N SER A 198 11.34 9.62 -1.96
CA SER A 198 12.45 9.45 -2.88
C SER A 198 12.53 10.57 -3.95
N ALA A 199 11.88 11.72 -3.74
CA ALA A 199 11.84 12.84 -4.69
C ALA A 199 13.24 13.31 -5.10
N VAL A 200 14.20 13.33 -4.18
CA VAL A 200 15.60 13.69 -4.49
C VAL A 200 16.23 12.80 -5.56
N MET A 201 15.81 11.54 -5.65
CA MET A 201 16.34 10.56 -6.60
C MET A 201 15.62 10.56 -7.95
N PHE A 202 14.57 11.37 -8.12
CA PHE A 202 13.83 11.44 -9.38
C PHE A 202 14.57 12.33 -10.38
N PRO A 203 15.01 11.80 -11.54
CA PRO A 203 15.78 12.57 -12.52
C PRO A 203 14.90 13.46 -13.41
N GLY A 204 13.58 13.26 -13.41
CA GLY A 204 12.66 13.88 -14.36
C GLY A 204 11.99 15.17 -13.87
N TRP A 205 12.57 15.87 -12.89
CA TRP A 205 12.03 17.16 -12.43
C TRP A 205 12.14 18.21 -13.54
N ALA A 206 11.04 18.93 -13.78
CA ALA A 206 11.00 20.03 -14.74
C ALA A 206 12.06 21.10 -14.45
N GLU A 207 12.40 21.28 -13.18
CA GLU A 207 13.32 22.31 -12.73
C GLU A 207 14.79 21.99 -12.91
N TYR A 208 15.16 20.75 -13.25
CA TYR A 208 16.55 20.43 -13.55
C TYR A 208 17.05 21.12 -14.82
N GLY A 209 16.19 21.38 -15.82
CA GLY A 209 16.65 21.95 -17.09
C GLY A 209 17.80 21.11 -17.67
N GLU A 210 18.94 21.74 -17.93
CA GLU A 210 20.19 21.06 -18.36
C GLU A 210 21.07 20.60 -17.18
N GLU A 211 20.78 21.04 -15.95
CA GLU A 211 21.55 20.71 -14.74
C GLU A 211 20.90 19.55 -13.99
N ALA A 212 21.41 18.33 -14.22
CA ALA A 212 21.08 17.20 -13.36
C ALA A 212 21.59 17.44 -11.93
N PHE A 213 20.80 17.08 -10.91
CA PHE A 213 21.17 17.03 -9.48
C PHE A 213 21.11 18.35 -8.67
N LEU A 214 20.12 19.20 -8.92
CA LEU A 214 19.94 20.46 -8.17
C LEU A 214 19.66 20.29 -6.66
N TRP A 215 19.06 19.16 -6.25
CA TRP A 215 18.56 19.02 -4.88
C TRP A 215 19.64 18.49 -3.93
N ARG A 216 20.30 19.39 -3.19
CA ARG A 216 21.20 19.02 -2.09
C ARG A 216 20.43 18.90 -0.77
N GLY A 217 20.45 17.71 -0.19
CA GLY A 217 19.93 17.47 1.16
C GLY A 217 20.78 18.13 2.23
N ARG A 218 20.30 18.11 3.47
CA ARG A 218 21.16 18.41 4.63
C ARG A 218 22.29 17.38 4.70
N GLU A 219 23.44 17.74 5.24
CA GLU A 219 24.60 16.84 5.35
C GLU A 219 24.27 15.50 6.06
N THR A 220 23.36 15.53 7.04
CA THR A 220 22.92 14.33 7.77
C THR A 220 21.73 13.60 7.14
N TYR A 221 21.32 13.98 5.93
CA TYR A 221 20.23 13.33 5.22
C TYR A 221 20.74 12.10 4.48
N GLU A 222 20.22 10.94 4.88
CA GLU A 222 20.43 9.69 4.16
C GLU A 222 19.20 9.37 3.30
N PRO A 223 19.33 9.33 1.96
CA PRO A 223 18.20 9.05 1.09
C PRO A 223 17.65 7.63 1.29
N LEU A 224 16.37 7.46 0.99
CA LEU A 224 15.75 6.14 0.88
C LEU A 224 16.43 5.36 -0.24
N LEU A 225 16.85 4.12 0.04
CA LEU A 225 17.37 3.26 -1.02
C LEU A 225 16.24 2.82 -1.95
N VAL A 226 16.29 3.31 -3.20
CA VAL A 226 15.38 2.98 -4.29
C VAL A 226 16.19 2.64 -5.54
N TYR A 227 15.57 1.94 -6.49
CA TYR A 227 16.21 1.50 -7.73
C TYR A 227 15.80 2.36 -8.91
N GLN A 228 16.68 2.46 -9.89
CA GLN A 228 16.31 2.98 -11.20
C GLN A 228 15.24 2.05 -11.85
N PRO A 229 14.23 2.63 -12.52
CA PRO A 229 13.19 1.86 -13.19
C PRO A 229 13.76 1.04 -14.35
N LYS A 230 13.30 -0.20 -14.52
CA LYS A 230 13.57 -1.01 -15.73
C LYS A 230 12.38 -1.03 -16.69
N THR A 231 11.16 -0.92 -16.18
CA THR A 231 9.97 -0.87 -17.03
C THR A 231 10.01 0.35 -17.92
N TRP A 232 9.64 0.17 -19.19
CA TRP A 232 9.60 1.29 -20.14
C TRP A 232 8.72 2.44 -19.62
N LEU A 233 7.58 2.12 -18.98
CA LEU A 233 6.63 3.09 -18.44
C LEU A 233 7.26 4.04 -17.40
N LEU A 234 7.98 3.54 -16.39
CA LEU A 234 8.62 4.40 -15.39
C LEU A 234 9.97 4.97 -15.84
N ARG A 235 10.66 4.32 -16.78
CA ARG A 235 11.96 4.79 -17.27
C ARG A 235 11.81 6.01 -18.19
N VAL A 236 10.95 5.91 -19.20
CA VAL A 236 10.80 6.96 -20.23
C VAL A 236 9.37 7.16 -20.71
N GLY A 237 8.54 6.12 -20.64
CA GLY A 237 7.19 6.12 -21.21
C GLY A 237 6.30 7.20 -20.59
N TRP A 238 6.44 7.47 -19.29
CA TRP A 238 5.71 8.52 -18.58
C TRP A 238 5.88 9.92 -19.20
N MET A 239 6.99 10.20 -19.88
CA MET A 239 7.22 11.48 -20.54
C MET A 239 6.23 11.74 -21.69
N ARG A 240 5.65 10.68 -22.27
CA ARG A 240 4.58 10.80 -23.28
C ARG A 240 3.20 11.06 -22.65
N GLY A 241 3.11 11.07 -21.32
CA GLY A 241 1.85 11.18 -20.57
C GLY A 241 1.42 12.62 -20.26
N GLY A 242 2.24 13.62 -20.60
CA GLY A 242 2.00 15.05 -20.31
C GLY A 242 3.31 15.84 -20.21
N PRO A 243 3.28 17.10 -19.75
CA PRO A 243 4.49 17.91 -19.56
C PRO A 243 5.44 17.28 -18.53
N PRO A 244 6.67 17.79 -18.34
CA PRO A 244 7.55 17.37 -17.23
C PRO A 244 6.90 17.55 -15.85
N ILE A 245 7.26 16.72 -14.85
CA ILE A 245 6.73 16.85 -13.48
C ILE A 245 7.46 18.01 -12.80
N SER A 246 6.73 19.04 -12.36
CA SER A 246 7.28 20.14 -11.57
C SER A 246 7.17 19.84 -10.07
N TYR A 247 8.15 20.27 -9.28
CA TYR A 247 8.04 20.18 -7.80
C TYR A 247 6.85 20.98 -7.25
N ARG A 248 6.32 21.95 -8.02
CA ARG A 248 5.17 22.79 -7.66
C ARG A 248 3.82 22.11 -7.94
N GLU A 249 3.81 21.03 -8.71
CA GLU A 249 2.59 20.35 -9.12
C GLU A 249 1.84 19.78 -7.91
N VAL A 250 0.51 19.97 -7.87
CA VAL A 250 -0.36 19.40 -6.83
C VAL A 250 -1.18 18.26 -7.43
N PRO A 251 -0.92 16.99 -7.05
CA PRO A 251 -1.64 15.85 -7.60
C PRO A 251 -3.16 15.96 -7.36
N SER A 252 -3.94 15.58 -8.37
CA SER A 252 -5.41 15.59 -8.33
C SER A 252 -6.05 16.98 -8.14
N ALA A 253 -5.29 18.09 -8.28
CA ALA A 253 -5.91 19.41 -8.40
C ALA A 253 -6.71 19.48 -9.71
N LYS A 254 -7.92 20.04 -9.66
CA LYS A 254 -8.62 20.41 -10.90
C LYS A 254 -7.73 21.44 -11.60
N GLN A 255 -7.41 21.23 -12.88
CA GLN A 255 -6.83 22.28 -13.70
C GLN A 255 -7.85 23.41 -13.73
N VAL A 256 -7.49 24.57 -13.19
CA VAL A 256 -8.22 25.80 -13.49
C VAL A 256 -7.85 26.11 -14.93
N ILE A 257 -8.81 25.89 -15.82
CA ILE A 257 -8.72 26.42 -17.17
C ILE A 257 -8.99 27.91 -16.97
N ASP A 258 -7.96 28.74 -17.02
CA ASP A 258 -8.16 30.17 -17.21
C ASP A 258 -8.71 30.30 -18.64
N GLU A 259 -10.04 30.34 -18.75
CA GLU A 259 -10.68 30.94 -19.93
C GLU A 259 -10.31 32.42 -19.89
N GLY A 260 -9.33 32.77 -20.72
CA GLY A 260 -8.90 34.15 -20.91
C GLY A 260 -10.11 35.02 -21.22
N ASP A 261 -10.18 36.14 -20.49
CA ASP A 261 -11.11 37.23 -20.69
C ASP A 261 -10.84 37.87 -22.06
N ASP A 262 -11.46 37.31 -23.10
CA ASP A 262 -11.63 37.99 -24.39
C ASP A 262 -12.97 38.71 -24.35
N ARG A 263 -12.96 39.89 -23.72
CA ARG A 263 -13.96 40.93 -23.93
C ARG A 263 -13.28 42.16 -24.50
N THR A 264 -12.97 42.06 -25.79
CA THR A 264 -13.03 43.23 -26.67
C THR A 264 -14.50 43.53 -26.98
N LYS A 265 -14.99 44.66 -26.48
CA LYS A 265 -15.93 45.59 -27.14
C LYS A 265 -16.03 46.88 -26.36
#